data_AF-A0A1G2ZS17-F1
#
_entry.id   AF-A0A1G2ZS17-F1
#
_cell.length_a   1.000
_cell.length_b   1.000
_cell.length_c   1.000
_cell.angle_alpha   90.00
_cell.angle_beta   90.00
_cell.angle_gamma   90.00
#
_symmetry.space_group_name_H-M   'P 1'
#
loop_
_entity.id
_entity.type
_entity.pdbx_description
1 polymer ?
#
loop_
_entity_poly.entity_id
_entity_poly.type
_entity_poly.pdbx_seq_one_letter_code
_entity_poly.pdbx_strand_id
1 'polypeptide(L)'
;MKRITIVLSILCWVFLFGVLGTKNKDGVSIQDGILKYSEGHYLEGQPLVVGYDPYGYNYQGHRFDGSYVNAFLGLSGFPPYEGDDEAYLAENPAAENHWTWPYRHTQLTIKWNDAWLSNKDRDGDGELDRHFGYESYVGSGAWATNHMSGGAGKERWTYFAEIVAVVEGAECVADTWYRADGTEIGPVMWGDFAAITEVERGAGITRVSQAGQGLSKYTP
;
A
#
# COMPACT_ATOMS: atom_id res chain seq x y z
N MET A 1 -64.27 -35.74 -11.23
CA MET A 1 -63.00 -36.24 -11.81
C MET A 1 -61.84 -35.49 -11.17
N LYS A 2 -60.91 -36.28 -10.62
CA LYS A 2 -59.64 -36.04 -9.93
C LYS A 2 -59.10 -34.59 -9.80
N ARG A 3 -58.89 -34.21 -8.53
CA ARG A 3 -57.93 -33.21 -8.04
C ARG A 3 -56.51 -33.65 -8.40
N ILE A 4 -55.68 -32.79 -8.98
CA ILE A 4 -54.22 -32.88 -8.87
C ILE A 4 -53.66 -31.45 -8.75
N THR A 5 -53.24 -31.13 -7.53
CA THR A 5 -52.34 -30.03 -7.19
C THR A 5 -50.94 -30.40 -7.66
N ILE A 6 -50.27 -29.55 -8.44
CA ILE A 6 -48.81 -29.62 -8.61
C ILE A 6 -48.24 -28.24 -8.30
N VAL A 7 -47.76 -28.12 -7.07
CA VAL A 7 -46.72 -27.19 -6.65
C VAL A 7 -45.45 -27.66 -7.34
N LEU A 8 -44.88 -26.88 -8.24
CA LEU A 8 -43.48 -27.03 -8.64
C LEU A 8 -42.70 -25.84 -8.10
N SER A 9 -42.21 -26.05 -6.89
CA SER A 9 -41.13 -25.33 -6.24
C SER A 9 -39.95 -25.15 -7.21
N ILE A 10 -39.73 -23.91 -7.64
CA ILE A 10 -38.46 -23.51 -8.24
C ILE A 10 -37.42 -23.59 -7.13
N LEU A 11 -36.72 -24.72 -7.12
CA LEU A 11 -35.60 -24.99 -6.25
C LEU A 11 -34.50 -23.99 -6.60
N CYS A 12 -34.43 -22.91 -5.82
CA CYS A 12 -33.32 -21.98 -5.81
C CYS A 12 -32.09 -22.79 -5.35
N TRP A 13 -31.34 -23.32 -6.31
CA TRP A 13 -29.99 -23.84 -6.06
C TRP A 13 -29.11 -22.63 -5.75
N VAL A 14 -29.18 -22.18 -4.49
CA VAL A 14 -28.10 -21.44 -3.89
C VAL A 14 -26.93 -22.43 -3.86
N PHE A 15 -26.06 -22.33 -4.87
CA PHE A 15 -24.71 -22.86 -4.77
C PHE A 15 -24.01 -22.10 -3.64
N LEU A 16 -24.21 -22.55 -2.41
CA LEU A 16 -23.23 -22.39 -1.36
C LEU A 16 -22.04 -23.27 -1.76
N PHE A 17 -21.21 -22.77 -2.69
CA PHE A 17 -19.82 -23.15 -2.68
C PHE A 17 -19.21 -22.56 -1.42
N GLY A 18 -19.37 -23.27 -0.31
CA GLY A 18 -18.38 -23.23 0.74
C GLY A 18 -17.10 -23.77 0.12
N VAL A 19 -16.30 -22.88 -0.48
CA VAL A 19 -14.90 -23.17 -0.74
C VAL A 19 -14.29 -23.26 0.65
N LEU A 20 -14.31 -24.46 1.22
CA LEU A 20 -13.37 -24.83 2.27
C LEU A 20 -12.01 -24.81 1.58
N GLY A 21 -11.40 -23.63 1.54
CA GLY A 21 -10.04 -23.44 1.08
C GLY A 21 -9.17 -24.43 1.85
N THR A 22 -8.67 -25.43 1.14
CA THR A 22 -7.55 -26.22 1.64
C THR A 22 -6.47 -25.22 2.03
N LYS A 23 -6.04 -25.19 3.30
CA LYS A 23 -4.92 -24.37 3.78
C LYS A 23 -3.76 -24.57 2.81
N ASN A 24 -3.63 -23.63 1.87
CA ASN A 24 -2.52 -23.63 0.96
C ASN A 24 -1.30 -23.38 1.84
N LYS A 25 -0.27 -24.23 1.73
CA LYS A 25 0.96 -24.05 2.52
C LYS A 25 1.62 -22.71 2.24
N ASP A 26 1.25 -22.09 1.12
CA ASP A 26 1.76 -20.80 0.63
C ASP A 26 0.82 -19.60 0.90
N GLY A 27 -0.27 -19.80 1.66
CA GLY A 27 -1.27 -18.76 1.96
C GLY A 27 -2.35 -18.58 0.89
N VAL A 28 -3.33 -17.71 1.18
CA VAL A 28 -4.35 -17.23 0.23
C VAL A 28 -3.77 -16.06 -0.54
N SER A 29 -3.92 -16.06 -1.86
CA SER A 29 -3.47 -14.97 -2.72
C SER A 29 -4.63 -14.06 -3.14
N ILE A 30 -4.33 -12.83 -3.53
CA ILE A 30 -5.34 -11.92 -4.09
C ILE A 30 -6.07 -12.50 -5.31
N GLN A 31 -5.41 -13.38 -6.08
CA GLN A 31 -5.99 -14.08 -7.23
C GLN A 31 -7.12 -15.05 -6.85
N ASP A 32 -7.17 -15.49 -5.59
CA ASP A 32 -8.24 -16.35 -5.10
C ASP A 32 -9.56 -15.59 -4.94
N GLY A 33 -9.53 -14.25 -4.93
CA GLY A 33 -10.72 -13.39 -4.93
C GLY A 33 -11.52 -13.41 -3.62
N ILE A 34 -10.92 -13.91 -2.54
CA ILE A 34 -11.56 -14.01 -1.22
C ILE A 34 -11.04 -13.00 -0.20
N LEU A 35 -9.85 -12.44 -0.43
CA LEU A 35 -9.28 -11.37 0.41
C LEU A 35 -10.06 -10.07 0.17
N LYS A 36 -10.25 -9.29 1.23
CA LYS A 36 -11.13 -8.12 1.22
C LYS A 36 -10.39 -6.88 1.69
N TYR A 37 -10.94 -5.72 1.35
CA TYR A 37 -10.51 -4.48 1.99
C TYR A 37 -10.78 -4.54 3.50
N SER A 38 -9.79 -4.09 4.28
CA SER A 38 -9.78 -4.09 5.74
C SER A 38 -10.92 -3.26 6.33
N GLU A 39 -11.21 -3.50 7.61
CA GLU A 39 -12.16 -2.69 8.38
C GLU A 39 -11.75 -1.20 8.35
N GLY A 40 -12.74 -0.31 8.24
CA GLY A 40 -12.55 1.14 8.14
C GLY A 40 -12.24 1.65 6.73
N HIS A 41 -11.93 0.77 5.78
CA HIS A 41 -11.71 1.17 4.40
C HIS A 41 -13.04 1.58 3.71
N TYR A 42 -13.03 2.55 2.79
CA TYR A 42 -14.25 2.94 2.05
C TYR A 42 -14.91 1.77 1.28
N LEU A 43 -14.09 0.84 0.80
CA LEU A 43 -14.50 -0.40 0.12
C LEU A 43 -14.57 -1.62 1.07
N GLU A 44 -14.64 -1.40 2.39
CA GLU A 44 -14.66 -2.47 3.40
C GLU A 44 -15.58 -3.64 3.01
N GLY A 45 -15.08 -4.86 3.20
CA GLY A 45 -15.83 -6.08 2.95
C GLY A 45 -15.97 -6.45 1.46
N GLN A 46 -15.62 -5.56 0.53
CA GLN A 46 -15.50 -5.89 -0.89
C GLN A 46 -14.21 -6.67 -1.16
N PRO A 47 -14.19 -7.61 -2.12
CA PRO A 47 -12.97 -8.30 -2.50
C PRO A 47 -11.90 -7.34 -3.03
N LEU A 48 -10.65 -7.57 -2.66
CA LEU A 48 -9.50 -6.95 -3.32
C LEU A 48 -9.45 -7.40 -4.78
N VAL A 49 -9.09 -6.48 -5.67
CA VAL A 49 -9.08 -6.73 -7.12
C VAL A 49 -7.67 -7.01 -7.64
N VAL A 50 -7.59 -7.84 -8.68
CA VAL A 50 -6.36 -7.98 -9.47
C VAL A 50 -6.23 -6.78 -10.42
N GLY A 51 -5.01 -6.27 -10.59
CA GLY A 51 -4.76 -5.06 -11.36
C GLY A 51 -4.85 -3.82 -10.47
N TYR A 52 -5.11 -2.66 -11.09
CA TYR A 52 -5.29 -1.42 -10.35
C TYR A 52 -6.70 -1.33 -9.78
N ASP A 53 -6.79 -0.99 -8.50
CA ASP A 53 -8.03 -0.60 -7.87
C ASP A 53 -8.36 0.89 -8.12
N PRO A 54 -9.56 1.37 -7.74
CA PRO A 54 -9.96 2.76 -7.95
C PRO A 54 -9.06 3.81 -7.27
N TYR A 55 -8.27 3.43 -6.26
CA TYR A 55 -7.32 4.31 -5.58
C TYR A 55 -5.96 4.35 -6.28
N GLY A 56 -5.67 3.37 -7.14
CA GLY A 56 -4.40 3.24 -7.86
C GLY A 56 -3.46 2.19 -7.27
N TYR A 57 -3.92 1.34 -6.35
CA TYR A 57 -3.14 0.20 -5.87
C TYR A 57 -3.22 -0.99 -6.81
N ASN A 58 -2.05 -1.55 -7.14
CA ASN A 58 -1.90 -2.85 -7.77
C ASN A 58 -1.06 -3.75 -6.85
N TYR A 59 -1.74 -4.44 -5.94
CA TYR A 59 -1.12 -5.31 -4.95
C TYR A 59 -0.34 -6.47 -5.60
N GLN A 60 -0.88 -7.07 -6.68
CA GLN A 60 -0.20 -8.12 -7.42
C GLN A 60 1.13 -7.63 -8.04
N GLY A 61 1.13 -6.40 -8.56
CA GLY A 61 2.30 -5.78 -9.19
C GLY A 61 3.22 -5.04 -8.24
N HIS A 62 2.95 -5.07 -6.93
CA HIS A 62 3.64 -4.30 -5.89
C HIS A 62 3.85 -2.84 -6.28
N ARG A 63 2.77 -2.19 -6.75
CA ARG A 63 2.83 -0.83 -7.29
C ARG A 63 1.60 -0.01 -6.93
N PHE A 64 1.83 1.27 -6.67
CA PHE A 64 0.81 2.30 -6.60
C PHE A 64 1.08 3.32 -7.70
N ASP A 65 0.04 3.81 -8.36
CA ASP A 65 0.11 4.87 -9.36
C ASP A 65 -1.14 5.75 -9.29
N GLY A 66 -1.01 6.99 -8.85
CA GLY A 66 -2.14 7.90 -8.72
C GLY A 66 -1.84 9.16 -7.92
N SER A 67 -2.89 9.89 -7.55
CA SER A 67 -2.77 11.05 -6.67
C SER A 67 -2.30 10.63 -5.27
N TYR A 68 -1.44 11.43 -4.65
CA TYR A 68 -0.90 11.18 -3.32
C TYR A 68 -2.00 10.98 -2.27
N VAL A 69 -3.13 11.69 -2.38
CA VAL A 69 -4.24 11.49 -1.42
C VAL A 69 -4.83 10.10 -1.51
N ASN A 70 -4.91 9.51 -2.70
CA ASN A 70 -5.54 8.20 -2.89
C ASN A 70 -4.75 7.06 -2.25
N ALA A 71 -3.46 7.25 -1.97
CA ALA A 71 -2.71 6.29 -1.17
C ALA A 71 -3.27 6.14 0.27
N PHE A 72 -4.07 7.10 0.76
CA PHE A 72 -4.55 7.14 2.15
C PHE A 72 -6.07 7.28 2.29
N LEU A 73 -6.76 7.92 1.34
CA LEU A 73 -8.19 8.24 1.47
C LEU A 73 -9.06 7.01 1.75
N GLY A 74 -8.77 5.90 1.08
CA GLY A 74 -9.51 4.65 1.26
C GLY A 74 -9.52 4.18 2.70
N LEU A 75 -8.36 4.14 3.36
CA LEU A 75 -8.21 3.77 4.78
C LEU A 75 -8.85 4.78 5.74
N SER A 76 -9.02 6.03 5.29
CA SER A 76 -9.72 7.08 6.04
C SER A 76 -11.23 7.10 5.76
N GLY A 77 -11.77 6.09 5.08
CA GLY A 77 -13.19 5.95 4.79
C GLY A 77 -13.73 6.91 3.71
N PHE A 78 -12.86 7.52 2.92
CA PHE A 78 -13.25 8.44 1.85
C PHE A 78 -13.22 7.75 0.47
N PRO A 79 -14.11 8.13 -0.48
CA PRO A 79 -14.06 7.64 -1.86
C PRO A 79 -12.74 8.01 -2.55
N PRO A 80 -12.40 7.38 -3.70
CA PRO A 80 -11.23 7.80 -4.48
C PRO A 80 -11.41 9.22 -5.02
N TYR A 81 -10.34 10.02 -4.97
CA TYR A 81 -10.31 11.35 -5.58
C TYR A 81 -9.90 11.27 -7.05
N GLU A 82 -10.69 11.88 -7.93
CA GLU A 82 -10.54 11.78 -9.39
C GLU A 82 -10.06 13.08 -10.07
N GLY A 83 -9.74 14.13 -9.30
CA GLY A 83 -9.14 15.37 -9.83
C GLY A 83 -10.05 16.61 -9.83
N ASP A 84 -11.31 16.51 -9.42
CA ASP A 84 -12.24 17.63 -9.29
C ASP A 84 -12.41 18.04 -7.81
N ASP A 85 -11.74 19.11 -7.40
CA ASP A 85 -11.77 19.60 -6.02
C ASP A 85 -13.17 20.03 -5.56
N GLU A 86 -13.90 20.74 -6.43
CA GLU A 86 -15.19 21.35 -6.07
C GLU A 86 -16.26 20.28 -5.91
N ALA A 87 -16.36 19.39 -6.91
CA ALA A 87 -17.31 18.28 -6.85
C ALA A 87 -17.00 17.33 -5.68
N TYR A 88 -15.71 17.01 -5.47
CA TYR A 88 -15.32 16.09 -4.43
C TYR A 88 -15.60 16.63 -3.02
N LEU A 89 -15.29 17.91 -2.75
CA LEU A 89 -15.56 18.52 -1.44
C LEU A 89 -17.05 18.80 -1.20
N ALA A 90 -17.84 19.03 -2.25
CA ALA A 90 -19.28 19.15 -2.12
C ALA A 90 -19.91 17.85 -1.57
N GLU A 91 -19.39 16.69 -1.98
CA GLU A 91 -19.85 15.37 -1.53
C GLU A 91 -19.13 14.89 -0.25
N ASN A 92 -17.87 15.30 -0.05
CA ASN A 92 -17.00 14.80 1.01
C ASN A 92 -16.30 15.95 1.77
N PRO A 93 -17.04 16.87 2.42
CA PRO A 93 -16.47 18.09 2.99
C PRO A 93 -15.44 17.82 4.10
N ALA A 94 -15.53 16.68 4.80
CA ALA A 94 -14.57 16.30 5.83
C ALA A 94 -13.17 15.99 5.27
N ALA A 95 -13.05 15.69 3.96
CA ALA A 95 -11.77 15.40 3.32
C ALA A 95 -10.83 16.61 3.32
N GLU A 96 -11.36 17.84 3.35
CA GLU A 96 -10.55 19.06 3.43
C GLU A 96 -9.65 19.10 4.68
N ASN A 97 -10.10 18.49 5.77
CA ASN A 97 -9.36 18.40 7.03
C ASN A 97 -8.40 17.21 7.08
N HIS A 98 -8.40 16.34 6.06
CA HIS A 98 -7.48 15.22 6.01
C HIS A 98 -6.07 15.71 5.69
N TRP A 99 -5.07 15.23 6.45
CA TRP A 99 -3.69 15.72 6.36
C TRP A 99 -3.06 15.54 4.97
N THR A 100 -3.56 14.60 4.15
CA THR A 100 -3.08 14.42 2.77
C THR A 100 -3.70 15.39 1.78
N TRP A 101 -4.84 16.01 2.09
CA TRP A 101 -5.60 16.83 1.14
C TRP A 101 -4.78 17.95 0.45
N PRO A 102 -3.84 18.64 1.13
CA PRO A 102 -2.93 19.57 0.48
C PRO A 102 -2.11 18.97 -0.68
N TYR A 103 -1.90 17.66 -0.68
CA TYR A 103 -1.13 16.92 -1.68
C TYR A 103 -1.98 16.28 -2.78
N ARG A 104 -3.28 16.56 -2.87
CA ARG A 104 -4.18 15.95 -3.87
C ARG A 104 -3.79 16.15 -5.34
N HIS A 105 -3.01 17.18 -5.62
CA HIS A 105 -2.47 17.47 -6.96
C HIS A 105 -1.06 16.90 -7.17
N THR A 106 -0.50 16.22 -6.17
CA THR A 106 0.78 15.54 -6.25
C THR A 106 0.58 14.16 -6.84
N GLN A 107 1.28 13.85 -7.92
CA GLN A 107 1.32 12.51 -8.47
C GLN A 107 2.34 11.66 -7.73
N LEU A 108 1.96 10.44 -7.40
CA LEU A 108 2.73 9.50 -6.61
C LEU A 108 2.81 8.16 -7.35
N THR A 109 4.03 7.64 -7.50
CA THR A 109 4.29 6.25 -7.88
C THR A 109 5.09 5.58 -6.78
N ILE A 110 4.56 4.49 -6.22
CA ILE A 110 5.27 3.66 -5.24
C ILE A 110 5.53 2.29 -5.87
N LYS A 111 6.69 1.71 -5.58
CA LYS A 111 6.95 0.27 -5.80
C LYS A 111 7.48 -0.32 -4.51
N TRP A 112 7.22 -1.60 -4.28
CA TRP A 112 7.66 -2.28 -3.06
C TRP A 112 7.97 -3.76 -3.30
N ASN A 113 8.43 -4.47 -2.27
CA ASN A 113 8.56 -5.93 -2.27
C ASN A 113 7.55 -6.61 -1.34
N ASP A 114 7.49 -7.94 -1.40
CA ASP A 114 6.59 -8.76 -0.57
C ASP A 114 6.76 -8.56 0.94
N ALA A 115 7.96 -8.20 1.42
CA ALA A 115 8.18 -7.92 2.84
C ALA A 115 7.54 -6.60 3.28
N TRP A 116 7.40 -5.62 2.38
CA TRP A 116 6.68 -4.37 2.66
C TRP A 116 5.16 -4.58 2.71
N LEU A 117 4.59 -5.19 1.67
CA LEU A 117 3.18 -5.53 1.57
C LEU A 117 3.03 -6.63 0.52
N SER A 118 2.73 -7.84 0.95
CA SER A 118 2.57 -8.97 0.06
C SER A 118 1.24 -8.92 -0.70
N ASN A 119 1.12 -9.75 -1.73
CA ASN A 119 -0.15 -10.02 -2.40
C ASN A 119 -0.86 -11.27 -1.85
N LYS A 120 -0.52 -11.68 -0.63
CA LYS A 120 -1.02 -12.88 0.05
C LYS A 120 -1.35 -12.61 1.51
N ASP A 121 -2.22 -13.46 2.03
CA ASP A 121 -2.50 -13.72 3.44
C ASP A 121 -1.90 -15.09 3.78
N ARG A 122 -0.83 -15.13 4.56
CA ARG A 122 -0.15 -16.37 4.96
C ARG A 122 -0.34 -16.70 6.44
N ASP A 123 -0.63 -15.71 7.29
CA ASP A 123 -0.92 -15.96 8.69
C ASP A 123 -2.40 -16.28 8.97
N GLY A 124 -3.27 -16.05 7.99
CA GLY A 124 -4.68 -16.42 7.98
C GLY A 124 -5.59 -15.39 8.65
N ASP A 125 -5.14 -14.14 8.77
CA ASP A 125 -5.93 -13.04 9.36
C ASP A 125 -6.93 -12.41 8.37
N GLY A 126 -6.86 -12.78 7.09
CA GLY A 126 -7.73 -12.27 6.03
C GLY A 126 -7.26 -10.97 5.39
N GLU A 127 -6.09 -10.45 5.79
CA GLU A 127 -5.45 -9.25 5.25
C GLU A 127 -4.21 -9.59 4.43
N LEU A 128 -3.70 -8.59 3.70
CA LEU A 128 -2.43 -8.77 2.99
C LEU A 128 -1.26 -8.66 3.96
N ASP A 129 -0.41 -9.68 3.99
CA ASP A 129 0.72 -9.76 4.92
C ASP A 129 1.65 -8.55 4.81
N ARG A 130 2.13 -8.10 5.97
CA ARG A 130 3.27 -7.18 6.10
C ARG A 130 4.36 -7.89 6.90
N HIS A 131 5.62 -7.73 6.50
CA HIS A 131 6.79 -8.33 7.16
C HIS A 131 6.60 -9.80 7.60
N PHE A 132 5.97 -10.62 6.74
CA PHE A 132 5.61 -12.00 7.09
C PHE A 132 6.81 -12.80 7.61
N GLY A 133 6.66 -13.41 8.78
CA GLY A 133 7.71 -14.17 9.45
C GLY A 133 8.62 -13.34 10.37
N TYR A 134 8.34 -12.05 10.55
CA TYR A 134 9.07 -11.14 11.44
C TYR A 134 8.10 -10.43 12.40
N GLU A 135 8.59 -10.08 13.60
CA GLU A 135 7.80 -9.38 14.63
C GLU A 135 7.50 -7.92 14.25
N SER A 136 8.36 -7.31 13.43
CA SER A 136 8.17 -5.98 12.84
C SER A 136 8.87 -5.90 11.47
N TYR A 137 8.91 -4.71 10.86
CA TYR A 137 9.69 -4.52 9.65
C TYR A 137 11.20 -4.64 9.87
N VAL A 138 11.70 -4.48 11.11
CA VAL A 138 13.13 -4.59 11.42
C VAL A 138 13.65 -5.97 11.01
N GLY A 139 14.69 -5.99 10.17
CA GLY A 139 15.30 -7.22 9.66
C GLY A 139 14.50 -7.96 8.57
N SER A 140 13.29 -7.50 8.23
CA SER A 140 12.42 -8.16 7.25
C SER A 140 12.90 -8.06 5.79
N GLY A 141 13.81 -7.11 5.52
CA GLY A 141 14.21 -6.78 4.15
C GLY A 141 13.13 -6.03 3.35
N ALA A 142 12.09 -5.50 4.02
CA ALA A 142 11.09 -4.66 3.37
C ALA A 142 11.73 -3.42 2.74
N TRP A 143 11.27 -3.06 1.54
CA TRP A 143 11.66 -1.82 0.89
C TRP A 143 10.53 -1.26 0.05
N ALA A 144 10.57 0.06 -0.14
CA ALA A 144 9.72 0.77 -1.08
C ALA A 144 10.51 1.88 -1.79
N THR A 145 10.05 2.27 -2.98
CA THR A 145 10.46 3.51 -3.63
C THR A 145 9.30 4.48 -3.59
N ASN A 146 9.57 5.76 -3.35
CA ASN A 146 8.58 6.82 -3.41
C ASN A 146 8.98 7.82 -4.50
N HIS A 147 8.20 7.93 -5.58
CA HIS A 147 8.44 8.90 -6.64
C HIS A 147 7.26 9.86 -6.73
N MET A 148 7.51 11.13 -6.42
CA MET A 148 6.51 12.18 -6.39
C MET A 148 6.81 13.24 -7.44
N SER A 149 5.76 13.83 -8.00
CA SER A 149 5.89 15.01 -8.85
C SER A 149 4.69 15.93 -8.74
N GLY A 150 4.93 17.22 -8.97
CA GLY A 150 3.90 18.23 -8.90
C GLY A 150 4.36 19.56 -9.51
N GLY A 151 3.51 20.57 -9.33
CA GLY A 151 3.70 21.90 -9.89
C GLY A 151 3.55 21.97 -11.41
N ALA A 152 3.62 23.18 -11.96
CA ALA A 152 3.48 23.46 -13.38
C ALA A 152 4.50 24.52 -13.83
N GLY A 153 4.90 24.45 -15.10
CA GLY A 153 5.83 25.43 -15.67
C GLY A 153 7.16 25.48 -14.92
N LYS A 154 7.50 26.66 -14.39
CA LYS A 154 8.75 26.91 -13.65
C LYS A 154 8.74 26.31 -12.23
N GLU A 155 7.57 26.05 -11.67
CA GLU A 155 7.38 25.47 -10.33
C GLU A 155 7.33 23.93 -10.36
N ARG A 156 7.63 23.31 -11.51
CA ARG A 156 7.61 21.85 -11.65
C ARG A 156 8.72 21.23 -10.81
N TRP A 157 8.36 20.24 -10.01
CA TRP A 157 9.29 19.51 -9.16
C TRP A 157 9.12 18.00 -9.25
N THR A 158 10.16 17.27 -8.86
CA THR A 158 10.17 15.82 -8.69
C THR A 158 10.95 15.46 -7.44
N TYR A 159 10.46 14.48 -6.69
CA TYR A 159 11.12 13.90 -5.52
C TYR A 159 11.18 12.38 -5.69
N PHE A 160 12.32 11.78 -5.35
CA PHE A 160 12.51 10.34 -5.38
C PHE A 160 13.22 9.88 -4.10
N ALA A 161 12.69 8.84 -3.48
CA ALA A 161 13.35 8.17 -2.36
C ALA A 161 13.38 6.64 -2.54
N GLU A 162 14.48 6.03 -2.12
CA GLU A 162 14.56 4.59 -1.83
C GLU A 162 14.56 4.41 -0.31
N ILE A 163 13.69 3.54 0.17
CA ILE A 163 13.34 3.39 1.58
C ILE A 163 13.47 1.92 1.94
N VAL A 164 14.22 1.60 2.98
CA VAL A 164 14.45 0.22 3.42
C VAL A 164 14.17 0.08 4.89
N ALA A 165 13.65 -1.07 5.30
CA ALA A 165 13.56 -1.41 6.70
C ALA A 165 14.96 -1.57 7.28
N VAL A 166 15.15 -1.09 8.51
CA VAL A 166 16.43 -1.17 9.18
C VAL A 166 16.77 -2.62 9.53
N VAL A 167 18.06 -2.92 9.62
CA VAL A 167 18.53 -4.25 9.99
C VAL A 167 18.41 -4.47 11.50
N GLU A 168 18.33 -5.73 11.92
CA GLU A 168 18.37 -6.09 13.33
C GLU A 168 19.63 -5.54 14.01
N GLY A 169 19.45 -4.98 15.21
CA GLY A 169 20.53 -4.34 15.96
C GLY A 169 20.96 -2.97 15.42
N ALA A 170 20.23 -2.38 14.48
CA ALA A 170 20.44 -0.99 14.11
C ALA A 170 20.06 -0.05 15.26
N GLU A 171 20.81 1.04 15.41
CA GLU A 171 20.59 2.06 16.44
C GLU A 171 20.23 3.40 15.77
N CYS A 172 19.20 4.06 16.31
CA CYS A 172 18.82 5.41 15.89
C CYS A 172 19.55 6.44 16.76
N VAL A 173 20.39 7.26 16.12
CA VAL A 173 21.12 8.34 16.77
C VAL A 173 20.82 9.64 16.02
N ALA A 174 20.16 10.58 16.71
CA ALA A 174 19.80 11.89 16.17
C ALA A 174 19.08 11.80 14.80
N ASP A 175 17.98 11.04 14.75
CA ASP A 175 17.14 10.81 13.56
C ASP A 175 17.88 10.18 12.37
N THR A 176 18.99 9.48 12.63
CA THR A 176 19.74 8.72 11.63
C THR A 176 19.98 7.30 12.14
N TRP A 177 19.72 6.32 11.28
CA TRP A 177 19.94 4.91 11.58
C TRP A 177 21.38 4.50 11.27
N TYR A 178 21.97 3.73 12.17
CA TYR A 178 23.31 3.15 12.04
C TYR A 178 23.27 1.65 12.29
N ARG A 179 24.10 0.88 11.57
CA ARG A 179 24.34 -0.53 11.86
C ARG A 179 25.15 -0.67 13.15
N ALA A 180 25.15 -1.87 13.73
CA ALA A 180 25.95 -2.20 14.92
C ALA A 180 27.47 -1.96 14.75
N ASP A 181 27.99 -1.93 13.52
CA ASP A 181 29.39 -1.61 13.22
C ASP A 181 29.67 -0.09 13.06
N GLY A 182 28.65 0.74 13.27
CA GLY A 182 28.71 2.20 13.12
C GLY A 182 28.47 2.70 11.69
N THR A 183 28.20 1.83 10.72
CA THR A 183 27.91 2.26 9.34
C THR A 183 26.54 2.92 9.25
N GLU A 184 26.48 4.14 8.73
CA GLU A 184 25.23 4.86 8.46
C GLU A 184 24.35 4.11 7.45
N ILE A 185 23.06 4.00 7.76
CA ILE A 185 22.02 3.50 6.85
C ILE A 185 21.30 4.68 6.18
N GLY A 186 20.93 5.69 6.95
CA GLY A 186 20.26 6.89 6.45
C GLY A 186 19.32 7.53 7.48
N PRO A 187 18.74 8.69 7.18
CA PRO A 187 17.78 9.35 8.05
C PRO A 187 16.54 8.48 8.29
N VAL A 188 15.96 8.60 9.49
CA VAL A 188 14.71 7.92 9.88
C VAL A 188 13.59 8.31 8.93
N MET A 189 12.89 7.32 8.41
CA MET A 189 11.66 7.48 7.65
C MET A 189 10.62 6.51 8.21
N TRP A 190 9.43 6.98 8.57
CA TRP A 190 8.31 6.13 8.98
C TRP A 190 8.63 5.07 10.07
N GLY A 191 9.38 5.45 11.11
CA GLY A 191 9.74 4.55 12.22
C GLY A 191 10.87 3.60 11.85
N ASP A 192 10.54 2.34 11.56
CA ASP A 192 11.48 1.23 11.32
C ASP A 192 12.20 1.31 9.96
N PHE A 193 12.08 2.43 9.23
CA PHE A 193 12.71 2.58 7.91
C PHE A 193 13.74 3.70 7.89
N ALA A 194 14.63 3.60 6.92
CA ALA A 194 15.62 4.61 6.59
C ALA A 194 15.54 4.95 5.11
N ALA A 195 15.73 6.23 4.77
CA ALA A 195 15.91 6.64 3.38
C ALA A 195 17.39 6.47 2.98
N ILE A 196 17.68 5.55 2.07
CA ILE A 196 19.04 5.24 1.62
C ILE A 196 19.45 6.05 0.39
N THR A 197 18.48 6.67 -0.27
CA THR A 197 18.67 7.60 -1.38
C THR A 197 17.51 8.58 -1.37
N GLU A 198 17.82 9.87 -1.48
CA GLU A 198 16.83 10.92 -1.70
C GLU A 198 17.34 11.90 -2.77
N VAL A 199 16.50 12.18 -3.76
CA VAL A 199 16.81 13.07 -4.88
C VAL A 199 15.63 13.99 -5.12
N GLU A 200 15.86 15.29 -5.01
CA GLU A 200 14.87 16.31 -5.34
C GLU A 200 15.36 17.20 -6.49
N ARG A 201 14.43 17.57 -7.39
CA ARG A 201 14.67 18.51 -8.48
C ARG A 201 13.53 19.52 -8.56
N GLY A 202 13.85 20.79 -8.75
CA GLY A 202 12.88 21.86 -9.02
C GLY A 202 12.69 22.85 -7.88
N ALA A 203 12.78 22.41 -6.61
CA ALA A 203 12.66 23.31 -5.44
C ALA A 203 14.01 23.76 -4.83
N GLY A 204 15.13 23.49 -5.52
CA GLY A 204 16.48 23.62 -4.97
C GLY A 204 17.06 22.23 -4.70
N ILE A 205 18.16 21.89 -5.35
CA ILE A 205 18.72 20.52 -5.29
C ILE A 205 19.29 20.29 -3.89
N THR A 206 18.64 19.43 -3.10
CA THR A 206 19.23 18.81 -1.92
C THR A 206 19.39 17.32 -2.21
N ARG A 207 20.64 16.85 -2.25
CA ARG A 207 20.97 15.41 -2.24
C ARG A 207 21.30 15.06 -0.80
N VAL A 208 20.38 14.40 -0.10
CA VAL A 208 20.49 14.25 1.37
C VAL A 208 21.38 13.05 1.74
N SER A 209 21.37 11.94 1.00
CA SER A 209 22.26 10.82 1.30
C SER A 209 22.49 9.90 0.10
N GLN A 210 23.70 9.34 0.01
CA GLN A 210 23.96 8.09 -0.67
C GLN A 210 24.72 7.23 0.34
N ALA A 211 24.01 6.76 1.37
CA ALA A 211 24.50 5.68 2.23
C ALA A 211 24.51 4.41 1.36
N GLY A 212 25.51 4.36 0.48
CA GLY A 212 25.44 3.61 -0.75
C GLY A 212 25.26 2.13 -0.52
N GLN A 213 24.29 1.57 -1.22
CA GLN A 213 24.27 0.25 -1.88
C GLN A 213 22.80 -0.02 -2.23
N GLY A 214 22.39 0.27 -3.47
CA GLY A 214 20.99 0.22 -3.92
C GLY A 214 20.27 -1.11 -3.60
N LEU A 215 18.94 -1.12 -3.76
CA LEU A 215 17.97 -2.14 -3.29
C LEU A 215 18.40 -3.62 -3.42
N SER A 216 19.27 -3.97 -4.36
CA SER A 216 19.86 -5.30 -4.57
C SER A 216 20.45 -6.00 -3.33
N LYS A 217 20.85 -5.27 -2.28
CA LYS A 217 21.36 -5.88 -1.02
C LYS A 217 20.29 -6.12 0.04
N TYR A 218 19.10 -5.59 -0.16
CA TYR A 218 17.93 -5.75 0.70
C TYR A 218 16.88 -6.65 0.03
N THR A 219 17.24 -7.29 -1.08
CA THR A 219 16.47 -8.36 -1.71
C THR A 219 17.04 -9.69 -1.19
N PRO A 220 16.22 -10.60 -0.62
CA PRO A 220 16.70 -11.91 -0.18
C PRO A 220 17.30 -12.75 -1.33
#